data_AF-A6DUN0-F1
#
_entry.id   AF-A6DUN0-F1
#
_cell.length_a   1.000
_cell.length_b   1.000
_cell.length_c   1.000
_cell.angle_alpha   90.00
_cell.angle_beta   90.00
_cell.angle_gamma   90.00
#
_symmetry.space_group_name_H-M   'P 1'
#
loop_
_entity.id
_entity.type
_entity.pdbx_description
1 polymer ?
#
loop_
_entity_poly.entity_id
_entity_poly.type
_entity_poly.pdbx_seq_one_letter_code
_entity_poly.pdbx_strand_id
1 'polypeptide(L)'
;MEGSVEYILKSTLKGNVRDPQSLVDFSLPNSLIAVVKKAMALEPDHRYSSVLELKGDIQKYLAGYSTLAEDSNLYKEFKLFIKRNKATSFVSFSALLVIVFISFYFIDALKKEVNETRIASEKAQSAAAKASSLLDELTSTFLEEAELASKTFIYQYPSESLARTLDQSQKILTTIPGHPVAQEHFIYALFIMQRFDDVLRSPYTNNYPEISQLCEKYAPLISAKT
;
A
#
# COMPACT_ATOMS: atom_id res chain seq x y z
N MET A 1 22.25 -52.10 -67.57
CA MET A 1 23.38 -51.75 -66.69
C MET A 1 23.20 -50.30 -66.28
N GLU A 2 23.24 -49.97 -64.99
CA GLU A 2 23.28 -48.57 -64.57
C GLU A 2 24.48 -47.90 -65.24
N GLY A 3 24.24 -46.78 -65.94
CA GLY A 3 25.28 -46.07 -66.70
C GLY A 3 25.25 -46.29 -68.22
N SER A 4 24.34 -47.09 -68.79
CA SER A 4 24.10 -47.04 -70.24
C SER A 4 23.48 -45.70 -70.65
N VAL A 5 23.74 -45.24 -71.88
CA VAL A 5 23.19 -43.98 -72.43
C VAL A 5 21.67 -43.94 -72.31
N GLU A 6 21.01 -45.06 -72.62
CA GLU A 6 19.56 -45.19 -72.55
C GLU A 6 19.02 -45.12 -71.12
N TYR A 7 19.75 -45.66 -70.14
CA TYR A 7 19.42 -45.52 -68.73
C TYR A 7 19.55 -44.08 -68.25
N ILE A 8 20.60 -43.36 -68.68
CA ILE A 8 20.83 -41.95 -68.31
C ILE A 8 19.72 -41.08 -68.88
N LEU A 9 19.41 -41.21 -70.18
CA LEU A 9 18.31 -40.46 -70.81
C LEU A 9 16.98 -40.70 -70.10
N LYS A 10 16.64 -41.96 -69.81
CA LYS A 10 15.41 -42.30 -69.09
C LYS A 10 15.37 -41.75 -67.66
N SER A 11 16.51 -41.68 -66.99
CA SER A 11 16.62 -41.15 -65.63
C SER A 11 16.56 -39.62 -65.60
N THR A 12 17.17 -38.95 -66.58
CA THR A 12 17.08 -37.49 -66.78
C THR A 12 15.64 -37.07 -67.10
N LEU A 13 14.95 -37.77 -68.00
CA LEU A 13 13.54 -37.50 -68.32
C LEU A 13 12.60 -37.63 -67.12
N LYS A 14 12.93 -38.53 -66.17
CA LYS A 14 12.17 -38.70 -64.93
C LYS A 14 12.53 -37.70 -63.83
N GLY A 15 13.51 -36.82 -64.05
CA GLY A 15 13.99 -35.89 -63.03
C GLY A 15 14.61 -36.58 -61.81
N ASN A 16 15.18 -37.78 -61.99
CA ASN A 16 15.81 -38.54 -60.90
C ASN A 16 17.18 -37.95 -60.54
N VAL A 17 17.17 -36.74 -59.97
CA VAL A 17 18.33 -35.98 -59.52
C VAL A 17 18.62 -36.31 -58.07
N ARG A 18 19.84 -36.74 -57.78
CA ARG A 18 20.29 -36.99 -56.41
C ARG A 18 20.35 -35.70 -55.61
N ASP A 19 20.10 -35.77 -54.31
CA ASP A 19 20.19 -34.60 -53.45
C ASP A 19 21.63 -34.03 -53.47
N PRO A 20 21.83 -32.72 -53.67
CA PRO A 20 23.17 -32.13 -53.73
C PRO A 20 24.05 -32.43 -52.52
N GLN A 21 23.47 -32.53 -51.32
CA GLN A 21 24.21 -32.87 -50.11
C GLN A 21 24.76 -34.30 -50.12
N SER A 22 24.09 -35.22 -50.83
CA SER A 22 24.56 -36.61 -50.99
C SER A 22 25.72 -36.77 -51.98
N LEU A 23 26.07 -35.72 -52.71
CA LEU A 23 27.14 -35.74 -53.70
C LEU A 23 28.49 -35.29 -53.14
N VAL A 24 28.51 -34.73 -51.92
CA VAL A 24 29.70 -34.15 -51.30
C VAL A 24 29.79 -34.53 -49.81
N ASP A 25 31.02 -34.68 -49.32
CA ASP A 25 31.28 -35.10 -47.93
C ASP A 25 31.19 -33.96 -46.90
N PHE A 26 31.01 -32.71 -47.34
CA PHE A 26 30.91 -31.53 -46.46
C PHE A 26 29.50 -30.95 -46.44
N SER A 27 29.14 -30.28 -45.35
CA SER A 27 27.82 -29.67 -45.22
C SER A 27 27.66 -28.46 -46.14
N LEU A 28 26.68 -28.54 -47.04
CA LEU A 28 26.27 -27.46 -47.92
C LEU A 28 25.24 -26.57 -47.20
N PRO A 29 25.33 -25.24 -47.35
CA PRO A 29 24.31 -24.34 -46.83
C PRO A 29 22.94 -24.57 -47.49
N ASN A 30 21.89 -24.66 -46.68
CA ASN A 30 20.52 -24.92 -47.14
C ASN A 30 20.05 -23.96 -48.25
N SER A 31 20.44 -22.69 -48.17
CA SER A 31 20.15 -21.69 -49.20
C SER A 31 20.74 -22.06 -50.56
N LEU A 32 21.98 -22.56 -50.58
CA LEU A 32 22.63 -22.98 -51.82
C LEU A 32 22.03 -24.29 -52.37
N ILE A 33 21.69 -25.24 -51.49
CA ILE A 33 20.97 -26.46 -51.87
C ILE A 33 19.63 -26.10 -52.53
N ALA A 34 18.90 -25.15 -51.96
CA ALA A 34 17.61 -24.71 -52.48
C ALA A 34 17.76 -24.06 -53.88
N VAL A 35 18.77 -23.22 -54.08
CA VAL A 35 19.09 -22.62 -55.38
C VAL A 35 19.38 -23.70 -56.43
N VAL A 36 20.17 -24.72 -56.08
CA VAL A 36 20.48 -25.85 -56.98
C VAL A 36 19.21 -26.65 -57.31
N LYS A 37 18.39 -26.98 -56.31
CA LYS A 37 17.13 -27.71 -56.51
C LYS A 37 16.16 -26.96 -57.41
N LYS A 38 16.01 -25.64 -57.23
CA LYS A 38 15.16 -24.80 -58.08
C LYS A 38 15.70 -24.70 -59.51
N ALA A 39 17.02 -24.57 -59.69
CA ALA A 39 17.63 -24.55 -61.02
C ALA A 39 17.48 -25.88 -61.78
N MET A 40 17.48 -27.00 -61.05
CA MET A 40 17.39 -28.36 -61.58
C MET A 40 15.97 -28.95 -61.56
N ALA A 41 14.93 -28.15 -61.30
CA ALA A 41 13.56 -28.64 -61.24
C ALA A 41 13.14 -29.28 -62.59
N LEU A 42 12.39 -30.39 -62.51
CA LEU A 42 11.95 -31.17 -63.68
C LEU A 42 11.02 -30.36 -64.58
N GLU A 43 10.01 -29.74 -63.98
CA GLU A 43 9.06 -28.88 -64.68
C GLU A 43 9.67 -27.49 -64.95
N PRO A 44 9.66 -27.00 -66.20
CA PRO A 44 10.20 -25.68 -66.54
C PRO A 44 9.62 -24.53 -65.69
N ASP A 45 8.33 -24.58 -65.38
CA ASP A 45 7.61 -23.55 -64.61
C ASP A 45 8.10 -23.43 -63.16
N HIS A 46 8.74 -24.49 -62.63
CA HIS A 46 9.33 -24.49 -61.29
C HIS A 46 10.80 -24.04 -61.27
N ARG A 47 11.40 -23.80 -62.44
CA ARG A 47 12.76 -23.25 -62.55
C ARG A 47 12.75 -21.72 -62.51
N TYR A 48 13.93 -21.13 -62.49
CA TYR A 48 14.06 -19.67 -62.67
C TYR A 48 13.56 -19.27 -64.05
N SER A 49 12.79 -18.19 -64.11
CA SER A 49 12.24 -17.68 -65.37
C SER A 49 13.34 -17.15 -66.30
N SER A 50 14.46 -16.72 -65.72
CA SER A 50 15.61 -16.20 -66.43
C SER A 50 16.92 -16.46 -65.70
N VAL A 51 18.04 -16.41 -66.44
CA VAL A 51 19.40 -16.44 -65.87
C VAL A 51 19.63 -15.26 -64.90
N LEU A 52 18.95 -14.13 -65.11
CA LEU A 52 19.07 -12.96 -64.26
C LEU A 52 18.52 -13.23 -62.85
N GLU A 53 17.42 -13.97 -62.74
CA GLU A 53 16.87 -14.38 -61.44
C GLU A 53 17.81 -15.34 -60.69
N LEU A 54 18.38 -16.32 -61.39
CA LEU A 54 19.38 -17.23 -60.80
C LEU A 54 20.60 -16.46 -60.30
N LYS A 55 21.11 -15.51 -61.10
CA LYS A 55 22.21 -14.63 -60.70
C LYS A 55 21.85 -13.83 -59.44
N GLY A 56 20.62 -13.31 -59.37
CA GLY A 56 20.12 -12.58 -58.21
C GLY A 56 20.15 -13.41 -56.93
N ASP A 57 19.72 -14.67 -57.00
CA ASP A 57 19.75 -15.57 -55.84
C ASP A 57 21.18 -15.95 -55.40
N ILE A 58 22.10 -16.15 -56.34
CA ILE A 58 23.52 -16.36 -56.02
C ILE A 58 24.11 -15.13 -55.33
N GLN A 59 23.80 -13.92 -55.83
CA GLN A 59 24.27 -12.67 -55.22
C GLN A 59 23.69 -12.46 -53.82
N LYS A 60 22.40 -12.77 -53.60
CA LYS A 60 21.77 -12.74 -52.28
C LYS A 60 22.46 -13.71 -51.32
N TYR A 61 22.73 -14.93 -51.75
CA TYR A 61 23.46 -15.91 -50.95
C TYR A 61 24.86 -15.40 -50.55
N LEU A 62 25.64 -14.90 -51.51
CA LEU A 62 26.99 -14.36 -51.25
C LEU A 62 26.96 -13.15 -50.31
N ALA A 63 25.93 -12.33 -50.41
CA ALA A 63 25.71 -11.18 -49.53
C ALA A 63 25.06 -11.55 -48.18
N GLY A 64 24.73 -12.83 -47.93
CA GLY A 64 24.16 -13.31 -46.68
C GLY A 64 22.69 -12.98 -46.49
N TYR A 65 21.90 -12.89 -47.55
CA TYR A 65 20.45 -12.72 -47.55
C TYR A 65 19.75 -14.04 -47.93
N SER A 66 18.47 -14.18 -47.58
CA SER A 66 17.68 -15.33 -48.05
C SER A 66 17.46 -15.28 -49.57
N THR A 67 17.64 -16.43 -50.21
CA THR A 67 17.43 -16.65 -51.64
C THR A 67 15.96 -16.89 -51.93
N LEU A 68 15.44 -16.46 -53.08
CA LEU A 68 14.05 -16.73 -53.50
C LEU A 68 13.74 -18.23 -53.65
N ALA A 69 14.77 -19.07 -53.75
CA ALA A 69 14.63 -20.52 -53.74
C ALA A 69 14.39 -21.15 -52.36
N GLU A 70 14.68 -20.43 -51.27
CA GLU A 70 14.52 -20.94 -49.91
C GLU A 70 13.30 -20.28 -49.25
N ASP A 71 12.35 -21.06 -48.73
CA ASP A 71 11.23 -20.52 -47.93
C ASP A 71 11.79 -19.84 -46.67
N SER A 72 11.86 -18.51 -46.70
CA SER A 72 12.50 -17.72 -45.66
C SER A 72 11.59 -17.60 -44.43
N ASN A 73 11.96 -18.24 -43.33
CA ASN A 73 11.28 -18.05 -42.04
C ASN A 73 11.79 -16.77 -41.34
N LEU A 74 10.90 -15.97 -40.73
CA LEU A 74 11.20 -14.64 -40.13
C LEU A 74 12.38 -14.66 -39.13
N TYR A 75 12.53 -15.78 -38.41
CA TYR A 75 13.64 -16.01 -37.49
C TYR A 75 15.03 -16.02 -38.17
N LYS A 76 15.11 -16.52 -39.40
CA LYS A 76 16.38 -16.63 -40.14
C LYS A 76 16.83 -15.27 -40.67
N GLU A 77 15.90 -14.44 -41.15
CA GLU A 77 16.15 -13.05 -41.51
C GLU A 77 16.65 -12.23 -40.31
N PHE A 78 16.00 -12.38 -39.15
CA PHE A 78 16.45 -11.74 -37.91
C PHE A 78 17.87 -12.19 -37.49
N LYS A 79 18.18 -13.48 -37.63
CA LYS A 79 19.53 -14.03 -37.36
C LYS A 79 20.59 -13.48 -38.32
N LEU A 80 20.29 -13.39 -39.62
CA LEU A 80 21.20 -12.83 -40.64
C LEU A 80 21.42 -11.33 -40.40
N PHE A 81 20.37 -10.60 -40.02
CA PHE A 81 20.45 -9.20 -39.62
C PHE A 81 21.38 -8.98 -38.42
N ILE A 82 21.22 -9.78 -37.34
CA ILE A 82 22.11 -9.73 -36.18
C ILE A 82 23.55 -10.08 -36.56
N LYS A 83 23.76 -11.09 -37.43
CA LYS A 83 25.09 -11.50 -37.88
C LYS A 83 25.82 -10.38 -38.64
N ARG A 84 25.09 -9.55 -39.38
CA ARG A 84 25.64 -8.40 -40.12
C ARG A 84 25.89 -7.19 -39.22
N ASN A 85 25.01 -6.92 -38.27
CA ASN A 85 25.03 -5.72 -37.44
C ASN A 85 25.49 -5.98 -36.01
N LYS A 86 26.45 -6.88 -35.79
CA LYS A 86 26.86 -7.34 -34.45
C LYS A 86 27.17 -6.21 -33.46
N ALA A 87 27.88 -5.17 -33.90
CA ALA A 87 28.23 -4.03 -33.04
C ALA A 87 26.98 -3.24 -32.63
N THR A 88 26.15 -2.84 -33.59
CA THR A 88 24.91 -2.10 -33.32
C THR A 88 23.93 -2.92 -32.50
N SER A 89 23.74 -4.20 -32.82
CA SER A 89 22.88 -5.10 -32.06
C SER A 89 23.37 -5.29 -30.62
N PHE A 90 24.68 -5.38 -30.40
CA PHE A 90 25.25 -5.50 -29.05
C PHE A 90 25.05 -4.22 -28.23
N VAL A 91 25.29 -3.05 -28.84
CA VAL A 91 25.07 -1.75 -28.19
C VAL A 91 23.60 -1.52 -27.86
N SER A 92 22.68 -1.83 -28.79
CA SER A 92 21.25 -1.73 -28.52
C SER A 92 20.80 -2.68 -27.40
N PHE A 93 21.33 -3.92 -27.38
CA PHE A 93 21.01 -4.90 -26.35
C PHE A 93 21.57 -4.50 -24.97
N SER A 94 22.79 -3.99 -24.92
CA SER A 94 23.40 -3.52 -23.66
C SER A 94 22.66 -2.30 -23.11
N ALA A 95 22.27 -1.34 -23.97
CA ALA A 95 21.45 -0.20 -23.58
C ALA A 95 20.11 -0.64 -23.00
N LEU A 96 19.45 -1.63 -23.63
CA LEU A 96 18.21 -2.22 -23.14
C LEU A 96 18.38 -2.85 -21.76
N LEU A 97 19.46 -3.63 -21.55
CA LEU A 97 19.77 -4.20 -20.25
C LEU A 97 19.98 -3.13 -19.18
N VAL A 98 20.72 -2.08 -19.50
CA VAL A 98 20.96 -0.96 -18.56
C VAL A 98 19.64 -0.31 -18.15
N ILE A 99 18.73 -0.04 -19.11
CA ILE A 99 17.40 0.52 -18.81
C ILE A 99 16.61 -0.40 -17.88
N VAL A 100 16.63 -1.71 -18.14
CA VAL A 100 15.94 -2.71 -17.31
C VAL A 100 16.52 -2.71 -15.89
N PHE A 101 17.84 -2.74 -15.73
CA PHE A 101 18.48 -2.71 -14.41
C PHE A 101 18.18 -1.42 -13.64
N ILE A 102 18.24 -0.26 -14.31
CA ILE A 102 17.89 1.03 -13.70
C ILE A 102 16.42 1.03 -13.25
N SER A 103 15.51 0.51 -14.08
CA SER A 103 14.08 0.45 -13.77
C SER A 103 13.83 -0.44 -12.55
N PHE A 104 14.45 -1.62 -12.48
CA PHE A 104 14.35 -2.50 -11.32
C PHE A 104 14.90 -1.84 -10.05
N TYR A 105 16.07 -1.21 -10.13
CA TYR A 105 16.66 -0.49 -9.01
C TYR A 105 15.75 0.63 -8.49
N PHE A 106 15.18 1.42 -9.40
CA PHE A 106 14.28 2.53 -9.05
C PHE A 106 12.98 2.05 -8.41
N ILE A 107 12.39 0.97 -8.92
CA ILE A 107 11.17 0.37 -8.34
C ILE A 107 11.43 -0.12 -6.91
N ASP A 108 12.58 -0.75 -6.66
CA ASP A 108 12.92 -1.24 -5.32
C ASP A 108 13.15 -0.08 -4.33
N ALA A 109 13.87 0.95 -4.76
CA ALA A 109 14.08 2.16 -3.97
C ALA A 109 12.75 2.85 -3.59
N LEU A 110 11.83 2.99 -4.55
CA LEU A 110 10.51 3.57 -4.32
C LEU A 110 9.67 2.76 -3.34
N LYS A 111 9.67 1.42 -3.47
CA LYS A 111 8.91 0.54 -2.58
C LYS A 111 9.33 0.68 -1.13
N LYS A 112 10.63 0.86 -0.88
CA LYS A 112 11.17 1.04 0.47
C LYS A 112 10.62 2.31 1.11
N GLU A 113 10.69 3.44 0.41
CA GLU A 113 10.22 4.74 0.90
C GLU A 113 8.70 4.77 1.14
N VAL A 114 7.93 4.21 0.22
CA VAL A 114 6.46 4.10 0.36
C VAL A 114 6.09 3.22 1.56
N ASN A 115 6.81 2.11 1.78
CA ASN A 115 6.50 1.21 2.88
C ASN A 115 6.84 1.84 4.25
N GLU A 116 7.95 2.56 4.36
CA GLU A 116 8.29 3.31 5.58
C GLU A 116 7.24 4.38 5.88
N THR A 117 6.82 5.13 4.87
CA THR A 117 5.76 6.15 5.01
C THR A 117 4.42 5.53 5.38
N ARG A 118 4.05 4.39 4.77
CA ARG A 118 2.83 3.65 5.10
C ARG A 118 2.84 3.16 6.54
N ILE A 119 3.94 2.56 7.00
CA ILE A 119 4.08 2.09 8.38
C ILE A 119 4.00 3.26 9.36
N ALA A 120 4.63 4.39 9.05
CA ALA A 120 4.55 5.60 9.89
C ALA A 120 3.12 6.14 9.97
N SER A 121 2.41 6.22 8.83
CA SER A 121 1.01 6.63 8.76
C SER A 121 0.09 5.68 9.52
N GLU A 122 0.27 4.36 9.36
CA GLU A 122 -0.52 3.35 10.08
C GLU A 122 -0.30 3.44 11.60
N LYS A 123 0.95 3.64 12.04
CA LYS A 123 1.25 3.86 13.46
C LYS A 123 0.61 5.15 13.97
N ALA A 124 0.68 6.24 13.21
CA ALA A 124 0.07 7.52 13.58
C ALA A 124 -1.46 7.40 13.68
N GLN A 125 -2.10 6.74 12.71
CA GLN A 125 -3.56 6.49 12.74
C GLN A 125 -3.95 5.57 13.90
N SER A 126 -3.19 4.50 14.15
CA SER A 126 -3.47 3.61 15.28
C SER A 126 -3.29 4.31 16.63
N ALA A 127 -2.26 5.16 16.76
CA ALA A 127 -2.05 5.96 17.96
C ALA A 127 -3.17 6.99 18.15
N ALA A 128 -3.62 7.66 17.08
CA ALA A 128 -4.73 8.60 17.13
C ALA A 128 -6.06 7.90 17.47
N ALA A 129 -6.34 6.73 16.88
CA ALA A 129 -7.54 5.94 17.19
C ALA A 129 -7.55 5.48 18.65
N LYS A 130 -6.41 5.01 19.17
CA LYS A 130 -6.25 4.66 20.59
C LYS A 130 -6.41 5.88 21.50
N ALA A 131 -5.84 7.02 21.12
CA ALA A 131 -6.00 8.25 21.88
C ALA A 131 -7.47 8.68 21.93
N SER A 132 -8.20 8.60 20.80
CA SER A 132 -9.63 8.88 20.75
C SER A 132 -10.43 7.90 21.61
N SER A 133 -10.16 6.59 21.52
CA SER A 133 -10.88 5.60 22.34
C SER A 133 -10.61 5.77 23.83
N LEU A 134 -9.38 6.11 24.21
CA LEU A 134 -9.04 6.43 25.60
C LEU A 134 -9.72 7.71 26.06
N LEU A 135 -9.85 8.70 25.18
CA LEU A 135 -10.57 9.94 25.50
C LEU A 135 -12.06 9.66 25.68
N ASP A 136 -12.67 8.83 24.83
CA ASP A 136 -14.07 8.42 24.94
C ASP A 136 -14.30 7.59 26.21
N GLU A 137 -13.41 6.64 26.51
CA GLU A 137 -13.45 5.84 27.74
C GLU A 137 -13.34 6.75 28.98
N LEU A 138 -12.35 7.63 29.02
CA LEU A 138 -12.15 8.59 30.10
C LEU A 138 -13.36 9.51 30.26
N THR A 139 -13.88 10.03 29.15
CA THR A 139 -15.06 10.90 29.16
C THR A 139 -16.29 10.13 29.64
N SER A 140 -16.48 8.87 29.25
CA SER A 140 -17.58 8.04 29.73
C SER A 140 -17.51 7.74 31.22
N THR A 141 -16.31 7.41 31.75
CA THR A 141 -16.10 7.19 33.18
C THR A 141 -16.27 8.47 33.98
N PHE A 142 -15.71 9.59 33.51
CA PHE A 142 -15.90 10.89 34.16
C PHE A 142 -17.36 11.37 34.09
N LEU A 143 -18.06 11.15 32.98
CA LEU A 143 -19.47 11.49 32.86
C LEU A 143 -20.33 10.59 33.74
N GLU A 144 -20.01 9.30 33.89
CA GLU A 144 -20.71 8.40 34.80
C GLU A 144 -20.46 8.79 36.27
N GLU A 145 -19.23 9.11 36.65
CA GLU A 145 -18.89 9.61 37.99
C GLU A 145 -19.48 11.00 38.27
N ALA A 146 -19.48 11.91 37.28
CA ALA A 146 -20.03 13.26 37.40
C ALA A 146 -21.56 13.27 37.36
N GLU A 147 -22.20 12.41 36.56
CA GLU A 147 -23.65 12.23 36.53
C GLU A 147 -24.14 11.56 37.82
N LEU A 148 -23.39 10.58 38.35
CA LEU A 148 -23.66 9.99 39.66
C LEU A 148 -23.47 11.02 40.77
N ALA A 149 -22.39 11.82 40.77
CA ALA A 149 -22.20 12.89 41.73
C ALA A 149 -23.30 13.98 41.63
N SER A 150 -23.68 14.36 40.41
CA SER A 150 -24.67 15.42 40.17
C SER A 150 -26.12 14.98 40.45
N LYS A 151 -26.50 13.73 40.15
CA LYS A 151 -27.83 13.19 40.50
C LYS A 151 -27.94 12.86 41.99
N THR A 152 -26.82 12.47 42.62
CA THR A 152 -26.82 12.04 44.04
C THR A 152 -26.79 13.20 45.03
N PHE A 153 -26.29 14.38 44.66
CA PHE A 153 -25.95 15.37 45.69
C PHE A 153 -27.03 16.39 46.08
N ILE A 154 -28.09 16.67 45.31
CA ILE A 154 -29.17 17.58 45.82
C ILE A 154 -30.58 17.09 45.49
N TYR A 155 -30.79 16.43 44.35
CA TYR A 155 -32.16 16.28 43.84
C TYR A 155 -32.86 14.97 44.23
N GLN A 156 -32.15 13.88 44.46
CA GLN A 156 -32.80 12.58 44.76
C GLN A 156 -32.87 12.26 46.26
N TYR A 157 -31.84 12.65 47.04
CA TYR A 157 -31.78 12.45 48.49
C TYR A 157 -31.19 13.70 49.20
N PRO A 158 -31.91 14.84 49.20
CA PRO A 158 -31.39 16.12 49.69
C PRO A 158 -30.90 16.05 51.15
N SER A 159 -31.61 15.33 52.02
CA SER A 159 -31.23 15.16 53.44
C SER A 159 -29.93 14.38 53.61
N GLU A 160 -29.79 13.24 52.93
CA GLU A 160 -28.58 12.41 53.01
C GLU A 160 -27.36 13.12 52.44
N SER A 161 -27.55 13.85 51.35
CA SER A 161 -26.46 14.57 50.74
C SER A 161 -25.97 15.73 51.59
N LEU A 162 -26.88 16.54 52.16
CA LEU A 162 -26.50 17.60 53.08
C LEU A 162 -25.81 17.03 54.33
N ALA A 163 -26.26 15.88 54.83
CA ALA A 163 -25.60 15.18 55.93
C ALA A 163 -24.17 14.71 55.57
N ARG A 164 -23.97 14.14 54.37
CA ARG A 164 -22.64 13.75 53.88
C ARG A 164 -21.72 14.95 53.65
N THR A 165 -22.26 16.03 53.08
CA THR A 165 -21.55 17.32 52.90
C THR A 165 -21.02 17.81 54.24
N LEU A 166 -21.86 17.77 55.27
CA LEU A 166 -21.51 18.22 56.61
C LEU A 166 -20.42 17.35 57.23
N ASP A 167 -20.53 16.02 57.15
CA ASP A 167 -19.51 15.08 57.66
C ASP A 167 -18.16 15.26 56.95
N GLN A 168 -18.17 15.36 55.63
CA GLN A 168 -16.95 15.52 54.83
C GLN A 168 -16.27 16.88 55.07
N SER A 169 -17.04 17.97 55.05
CA SER A 169 -16.50 19.31 55.32
C SER A 169 -15.94 19.41 56.73
N GLN A 170 -16.63 18.85 57.73
CA GLN A 170 -16.12 18.81 59.10
C GLN A 170 -14.81 18.02 59.20
N LYS A 171 -14.71 16.84 58.59
CA LYS A 171 -13.45 16.05 58.55
C LYS A 171 -12.30 16.86 57.95
N ILE A 172 -12.52 17.51 56.81
CA ILE A 172 -11.50 18.36 56.18
C ILE A 172 -11.10 19.50 57.11
N LEU A 173 -12.05 20.16 57.76
CA LEU A 173 -11.79 21.28 58.67
C LEU A 173 -11.07 20.87 59.96
N THR A 174 -11.22 19.62 60.42
CA THR A 174 -10.39 19.11 61.54
C THR A 174 -8.93 18.92 61.14
N THR A 175 -8.64 18.62 59.87
CA THR A 175 -7.27 18.43 59.38
C THR A 175 -6.66 19.73 58.85
N ILE A 176 -7.46 20.56 58.20
CA ILE A 176 -7.08 21.83 57.57
C ILE A 176 -8.14 22.89 57.90
N PRO A 177 -8.05 23.54 59.07
CA PRO A 177 -9.07 24.50 59.52
C PRO A 177 -9.29 25.70 58.59
N GLY A 178 -8.29 26.06 57.78
CA GLY A 178 -8.33 27.19 56.86
C GLY A 178 -8.79 26.87 55.43
N HIS A 179 -9.28 25.65 55.15
CA HIS A 179 -9.64 25.26 53.78
C HIS A 179 -10.93 25.99 53.31
N PRO A 180 -10.86 26.91 52.33
CA PRO A 180 -11.95 27.85 52.03
C PRO A 180 -13.22 27.14 51.55
N VAL A 181 -13.10 26.21 50.61
CA VAL A 181 -14.22 25.45 50.05
C VAL A 181 -14.89 24.57 51.10
N ALA A 182 -14.13 24.08 52.10
CA ALA A 182 -14.70 23.23 53.15
C ALA A 182 -15.48 24.07 54.17
N GLN A 183 -14.99 25.27 54.51
CA GLN A 183 -15.73 26.21 55.34
C GLN A 183 -17.04 26.61 54.67
N GLU A 184 -17.01 26.89 53.37
CA GLU A 184 -18.18 27.26 52.58
C GLU A 184 -19.23 26.14 52.60
N HIS A 185 -18.85 24.93 52.20
CA HIS A 185 -19.76 23.79 52.22
C HIS A 185 -20.32 23.49 53.62
N PHE A 186 -19.52 23.64 54.67
CA PHE A 186 -19.99 23.45 56.05
C PHE A 186 -21.07 24.48 56.43
N ILE A 187 -20.83 25.77 56.16
CA ILE A 187 -21.76 26.86 56.50
C ILE A 187 -23.04 26.77 55.69
N TYR A 188 -22.94 26.56 54.37
CA TYR A 188 -24.11 26.44 53.51
C TYR A 188 -24.91 25.17 53.78
N ALA A 189 -24.27 24.04 54.09
CA ALA A 189 -24.98 22.82 54.46
C ALA A 189 -25.80 23.02 55.75
N LEU A 190 -25.20 23.61 56.79
CA LEU A 190 -25.92 23.94 58.03
C LEU A 190 -27.08 24.90 57.78
N PHE A 191 -26.87 25.92 56.95
CA PHE A 191 -27.91 26.88 56.59
C PHE A 191 -29.08 26.24 55.85
N ILE A 192 -28.81 25.43 54.82
CA ILE A 192 -29.84 24.74 54.03
C ILE A 192 -30.60 23.73 54.90
N MET A 193 -29.91 23.08 55.85
CA MET A 193 -30.52 22.21 56.86
C MET A 193 -31.28 22.97 57.97
N GLN A 194 -31.36 24.30 57.90
CA GLN A 194 -32.01 25.18 58.88
C GLN A 194 -31.41 25.13 60.29
N ARG A 195 -30.13 24.72 60.41
CA ARG A 195 -29.38 24.66 61.67
C ARG A 195 -28.73 26.01 61.99
N PHE A 196 -29.54 27.05 62.07
CA PHE A 196 -29.06 28.44 62.14
C PHE A 196 -28.23 28.74 63.39
N ASP A 197 -28.58 28.19 64.54
CA ASP A 197 -27.78 28.37 65.77
C ASP A 197 -26.38 27.76 65.65
N ASP A 198 -26.24 26.66 64.91
CA ASP A 198 -24.94 26.01 64.68
C ASP A 198 -24.10 26.79 63.68
N VAL A 199 -24.73 27.45 62.70
CA VAL A 199 -24.05 28.44 61.86
C VAL A 199 -23.52 29.55 62.74
N LEU A 200 -24.35 30.19 63.58
CA LEU A 200 -23.92 31.33 64.41
C LEU A 200 -22.81 30.98 65.40
N ARG A 201 -22.82 29.75 65.94
CA ARG A 201 -21.77 29.23 66.84
C ARG A 201 -20.48 28.81 66.14
N SER A 202 -20.47 28.73 64.81
CA SER A 202 -19.31 28.31 64.04
C SER A 202 -18.15 29.31 64.16
N PRO A 203 -16.89 28.84 64.20
CA PRO A 203 -15.74 29.75 64.14
C PRO A 203 -15.61 30.46 62.77
N TYR A 204 -16.34 29.98 61.75
CA TYR A 204 -16.27 30.49 60.37
C TYR A 204 -17.38 31.51 60.04
N THR A 205 -18.30 31.79 60.96
CA THR A 205 -19.48 32.66 60.74
C THR A 205 -19.11 34.02 60.19
N ASN A 206 -18.05 34.63 60.72
CA ASN A 206 -17.62 35.97 60.34
C ASN A 206 -17.15 36.06 58.88
N ASN A 207 -16.84 34.93 58.25
CA ASN A 207 -16.45 34.87 56.84
C ASN A 207 -17.68 34.95 55.90
N TYR A 208 -18.90 34.80 56.43
CA TYR A 208 -20.16 34.76 55.66
C TYR A 208 -21.23 35.69 56.25
N PRO A 209 -21.04 37.03 56.17
CA PRO A 209 -21.86 38.01 56.88
C PRO A 209 -23.33 38.00 56.46
N GLU A 210 -23.63 37.78 55.17
CA GLU A 210 -25.00 37.70 54.67
C GLU A 210 -25.76 36.50 55.27
N ILE A 211 -25.10 35.34 55.34
CA ILE A 211 -25.67 34.14 55.95
C ILE A 211 -25.85 34.34 57.45
N SER A 212 -24.89 34.97 58.14
CA SER A 212 -25.00 35.29 59.57
C SER A 212 -26.23 36.14 59.86
N GLN A 213 -26.45 37.22 59.09
CA GLN A 213 -27.62 38.09 59.26
C GLN A 213 -28.94 37.35 59.04
N LEU A 214 -28.99 36.45 58.04
CA LEU A 214 -30.16 35.61 57.81
C LEU A 214 -30.39 34.65 58.98
N CYS A 215 -29.34 33.98 59.47
CA CYS A 215 -29.44 33.10 60.64
C CYS A 215 -29.94 33.84 61.88
N GLU A 216 -29.43 35.04 62.19
CA GLU A 216 -29.91 35.86 63.32
C GLU A 216 -31.39 36.21 63.20
N LYS A 217 -31.85 36.51 61.98
CA LYS A 217 -33.25 36.83 61.70
C LYS A 217 -34.17 35.63 61.85
N TYR A 218 -33.75 34.45 61.39
CA TYR A 218 -34.63 33.27 61.27
C TYR A 218 -34.49 32.25 62.39
N ALA A 219 -33.37 32.20 63.13
CA ALA A 219 -33.17 31.27 64.26
C ALA A 219 -34.30 31.36 65.31
N PRO A 220 -34.72 32.56 65.79
CA PRO A 220 -35.76 32.66 66.81
C PRO A 220 -37.13 32.10 66.36
N LEU A 221 -37.40 32.12 65.05
CA LEU A 221 -38.68 31.68 64.48
C LEU A 221 -38.81 30.15 64.42
N ILE A 222 -37.68 29.43 64.37
CA ILE A 222 -37.65 27.97 64.37
C ILE A 222 -37.73 27.44 65.81
N SER A 223 -36.99 28.03 66.74
CA SER A 223 -37.00 27.64 68.16
C SER A 223 -38.37 27.84 68.83
N ALA A 224 -39.20 28.76 68.34
CA ALA A 224 -40.56 29.00 68.85
C ALA A 224 -41.59 27.94 68.41
N LYS A 225 -41.23 27.03 67.49
CA LYS A 225 -42.13 26.07 66.84
C LYS A 225 -41.86 24.61 67.22
N THR A 226 -40.84 24.37 68.04
CA THR A 226 -40.37 23.04 68.48
C THR A 226 -40.68 22.86 69.97
#